data_AF-A0A8X8DEJ4-F1
#
_entry.id   AF-A0A8X8DEJ4-F1
#
_cell.length_a   1.000
_cell.length_b   1.000
_cell.length_c   1.000
_cell.angle_alpha   90.00
_cell.angle_beta   90.00
_cell.angle_gamma   90.00
#
_symmetry.space_group_name_H-M   'P 1'
#
loop_
_entity.id
_entity.type
_entity.pdbx_description
1 polymer ?
#
loop_
_entity_poly.entity_id
_entity_poly.type
_entity_poly.pdbx_seq_one_letter_code
_entity_poly.pdbx_strand_id
1 'polypeptide(L)'
;MSVSLLPIDHLSMPKAFQIHASYFNPSTTISRHKCSPVRCCDRRREGSARTKKNYYELLGVSVDSSTQKIKEAYRKLQKQYHPDIAGHKGHEYALMLNEAYNVLMTDDLRTKYDASIGLMTVQIGKNNYVNVMGSSSWKGPLRPQALFVDENACIGCRECVHHASNTFILDESMGCARVKTQYGDDDQKIEVSVESCPVNCIHWVDREELALLEFLIQPQLKQGYGLFGQGWERPANVFMAAKTLSKQLRQQAEHNHNNVRTTVEEETPAQAEARANASLKIKMESFSKIWDSLNGIFG
;
A
#
# COMPACT_ATOMS: atom_id res chain seq x y z
N MET A 1 -73.60 -13.03 6.40
CA MET A 1 -74.34 -13.90 5.45
C MET A 1 -73.64 -13.77 4.11
N SER A 2 -72.65 -14.61 3.84
CA SER A 2 -72.77 -15.95 3.26
C SER A 2 -73.04 -15.92 1.75
N VAL A 3 -72.02 -16.40 1.01
CA VAL A 3 -72.02 -17.09 -0.31
C VAL A 3 -72.33 -16.21 -1.55
N SER A 4 -71.71 -16.32 -2.73
CA SER A 4 -70.96 -17.41 -3.35
C SER A 4 -70.06 -16.88 -4.48
N LEU A 5 -68.92 -17.54 -4.67
CA LEU A 5 -68.10 -17.52 -5.88
C LEU A 5 -68.83 -18.20 -7.05
N LEU A 6 -68.59 -17.72 -8.28
CA LEU A 6 -68.84 -18.46 -9.52
C LEU A 6 -67.55 -18.58 -10.35
N PRO A 7 -67.40 -19.66 -11.14
CA PRO A 7 -66.11 -20.10 -11.69
C PRO A 7 -65.92 -19.70 -13.17
N ILE A 8 -64.66 -19.66 -13.62
CA ILE A 8 -64.29 -19.65 -15.04
C ILE A 8 -63.27 -20.78 -15.26
N ASP A 9 -63.74 -21.84 -15.91
CA ASP A 9 -62.98 -22.83 -16.67
C ASP A 9 -62.38 -22.16 -17.93
N HIS A 10 -61.34 -22.59 -18.66
CA HIS A 10 -60.49 -23.78 -18.74
C HIS A 10 -59.31 -23.37 -19.65
N LEU A 11 -58.08 -23.87 -19.46
CA LEU A 11 -57.20 -24.37 -20.55
C LEU A 11 -55.92 -25.01 -19.99
N SER A 12 -56.06 -26.31 -19.71
CA SER A 12 -55.14 -27.44 -19.86
C SER A 12 -53.64 -27.21 -20.19
N MET A 13 -52.78 -27.68 -19.28
CA MET A 13 -51.42 -28.17 -19.54
C MET A 13 -51.28 -29.59 -18.96
N PRO A 14 -50.68 -30.58 -19.65
CA PRO A 14 -50.56 -31.93 -19.12
C PRO A 14 -49.26 -32.20 -18.32
N LYS A 15 -49.52 -32.89 -17.21
CA LYS A 15 -48.75 -33.64 -16.21
C LYS A 15 -47.35 -34.18 -16.51
N ALA A 16 -46.54 -34.14 -15.44
CA ALA A 16 -45.35 -34.92 -15.16
C ALA A 16 -45.59 -36.44 -15.14
N PHE A 17 -44.52 -37.24 -15.34
CA PHE A 17 -44.48 -38.65 -14.97
C PHE A 17 -43.08 -39.06 -14.46
N GLN A 18 -43.10 -40.05 -13.56
CA GLN A 18 -42.13 -40.34 -12.52
C GLN A 18 -40.99 -41.30 -12.91
N ILE A 19 -40.00 -41.28 -12.02
CA ILE A 19 -38.84 -42.15 -11.78
C ILE A 19 -39.15 -43.66 -11.85
N HIS A 20 -38.20 -44.46 -12.38
CA HIS A 20 -37.89 -45.77 -11.79
C HIS A 20 -36.44 -46.19 -12.08
N ALA A 21 -35.76 -46.64 -11.02
CA ALA A 21 -34.45 -47.27 -11.05
C ALA A 21 -34.61 -48.80 -11.03
N SER A 22 -33.70 -49.52 -11.71
CA SER A 22 -33.30 -50.89 -11.34
C SER A 22 -32.02 -51.34 -12.04
N TYR A 23 -30.97 -51.47 -11.22
CA TYR A 23 -29.86 -52.44 -11.22
C TYR A 23 -29.74 -53.48 -12.35
N PHE A 24 -28.53 -53.61 -12.94
CA PHE A 24 -27.74 -54.87 -12.96
C PHE A 24 -26.30 -54.64 -13.52
N ASN A 25 -25.27 -54.98 -12.73
CA ASN A 25 -23.90 -55.35 -13.13
C ASN A 25 -23.84 -56.93 -13.18
N PRO A 26 -22.81 -57.68 -13.65
CA PRO A 26 -21.37 -57.34 -13.77
C PRO A 26 -20.53 -58.08 -14.89
N SER A 27 -19.20 -57.82 -14.90
CA SER A 27 -18.05 -58.74 -15.18
C SER A 27 -17.59 -59.12 -16.60
N THR A 28 -16.35 -58.73 -16.96
CA THR A 28 -15.18 -59.56 -17.46
C THR A 28 -14.05 -58.63 -17.97
N THR A 29 -12.92 -58.46 -17.27
CA THR A 29 -11.61 -59.17 -17.28
C THR A 29 -10.65 -58.95 -18.46
N ILE A 30 -9.47 -58.39 -18.12
CA ILE A 30 -8.08 -58.64 -18.64
C ILE A 30 -7.59 -57.83 -19.88
N SER A 31 -6.63 -56.92 -19.66
CA SER A 31 -5.21 -57.15 -20.05
C SER A 31 -4.28 -56.07 -19.48
N ARG A 32 -3.15 -56.52 -18.90
CA ARG A 32 -2.05 -55.74 -18.32
C ARG A 32 -0.87 -55.78 -19.29
N HIS A 33 -0.21 -54.66 -19.53
CA HIS A 33 1.23 -54.65 -19.82
C HIS A 33 1.95 -53.50 -19.07
N LYS A 34 3.01 -53.90 -18.34
CA LYS A 34 4.06 -53.13 -17.64
C LYS A 34 5.04 -52.55 -18.70
N CYS A 35 5.97 -51.61 -18.48
CA CYS A 35 6.51 -50.86 -17.34
C CYS A 35 7.26 -49.62 -17.89
N SER A 36 7.49 -48.65 -17.00
CA SER A 36 8.20 -47.35 -17.07
C SER A 36 9.60 -47.26 -17.71
N PRO A 37 10.11 -46.02 -17.92
CA PRO A 37 11.13 -45.53 -16.97
C PRO A 37 10.94 -44.07 -16.49
N VAL A 38 11.08 -43.90 -15.17
CA VAL A 38 11.87 -42.90 -14.43
C VAL A 38 11.87 -41.40 -14.86
N ARG A 39 11.64 -40.55 -13.83
CA ARG A 39 11.92 -39.10 -13.66
C ARG A 39 10.93 -38.14 -14.34
N CYS A 40 10.37 -37.13 -13.67
CA CYS A 40 10.74 -36.44 -12.44
C CYS A 40 9.51 -36.17 -11.57
N CYS A 41 9.75 -36.15 -10.27
CA CYS A 41 8.85 -35.77 -9.21
C CYS A 41 8.27 -34.38 -9.51
N ASP A 42 6.99 -34.31 -9.83
CA ASP A 42 6.22 -33.07 -9.79
C ASP A 42 5.99 -32.74 -8.30
N ARG A 43 7.05 -32.29 -7.64
CA ARG A 43 6.92 -31.52 -6.40
C ARG A 43 6.11 -30.30 -6.81
N ARG A 44 4.81 -30.34 -6.55
CA ARG A 44 4.05 -29.13 -6.27
C ARG A 44 4.82 -28.41 -5.18
N ARG A 45 5.65 -27.48 -5.63
CA ARG A 45 6.28 -26.48 -4.80
C ARG A 45 5.08 -25.66 -4.34
N GLU A 46 4.56 -25.96 -3.15
CA GLU A 46 3.87 -24.97 -2.34
C GLU A 46 4.90 -23.87 -2.10
N GLY A 47 5.05 -23.00 -3.10
CA GLY A 47 5.54 -21.67 -2.89
C GLY A 47 4.52 -21.05 -1.96
N SER A 48 4.79 -21.14 -0.66
CA SER A 48 4.23 -20.20 0.31
C SER A 48 4.34 -18.84 -0.35
N ALA A 49 3.20 -18.31 -0.78
CA ALA A 49 3.08 -16.94 -1.20
C ALA A 49 3.44 -16.15 0.05
N ARG A 50 4.75 -15.91 0.20
CA ARG A 50 5.35 -15.16 1.28
C ARG A 50 4.85 -13.75 1.02
N THR A 51 3.66 -13.44 1.52
CA THR A 51 3.12 -12.10 1.60
C THR A 51 4.25 -11.29 2.21
N LYS A 52 4.93 -10.50 1.38
CA LYS A 52 6.03 -9.64 1.83
C LYS A 52 5.37 -8.68 2.82
N LYS A 53 5.55 -8.96 4.11
CA LYS A 53 5.02 -8.12 5.17
C LYS A 53 5.71 -6.76 5.05
N ASN A 54 4.96 -5.68 5.21
CA ASN A 54 5.53 -4.34 5.18
C ASN A 54 6.62 -4.22 6.27
N TYR A 55 7.73 -3.55 6.00
CA TYR A 55 8.83 -3.40 6.96
C TYR A 55 8.39 -2.63 8.21
N TYR A 56 7.49 -1.65 8.05
CA TYR A 56 6.86 -0.94 9.15
C TYR A 56 6.02 -1.87 10.03
N GLU A 57 5.19 -2.73 9.43
CA GLU A 57 4.41 -3.74 10.16
C GLU A 57 5.29 -4.79 10.82
N LEU A 58 6.38 -5.22 10.17
CA LEU A 58 7.32 -6.20 10.70
C LEU A 58 8.00 -5.70 11.98
N LEU A 59 8.38 -4.41 12.00
CA LEU A 59 8.96 -3.76 13.17
C LEU A 59 7.89 -3.31 14.18
N GLY A 60 6.61 -3.30 13.81
CA GLY A 60 5.51 -2.80 14.63
C GLY A 60 5.58 -1.29 14.88
N VAL A 61 6.08 -0.53 13.90
CA VAL A 61 6.24 0.92 13.98
C VAL A 61 5.38 1.62 12.94
N SER A 62 4.94 2.85 13.24
CA SER A 62 4.24 3.69 12.26
C SER A 62 5.20 4.14 11.17
N VAL A 63 4.65 4.49 10.01
CA VAL A 63 5.38 5.09 8.91
C VAL A 63 6.04 6.42 9.31
N ASP A 64 5.36 7.22 10.15
CA ASP A 64 5.83 8.49 10.71
C ASP A 64 6.89 8.35 11.81
N SER A 65 7.39 7.14 12.05
CA SER A 65 8.32 6.92 13.16
C SER A 65 9.66 7.59 12.91
N SER A 66 10.19 8.23 13.96
CA SER A 66 11.55 8.73 14.00
C SER A 66 12.56 7.58 13.93
N THR A 67 13.76 7.87 13.44
CA THR A 67 14.87 6.90 13.34
C THR A 67 15.24 6.29 14.70
N GLN A 68 15.06 7.04 15.79
CA GLN A 68 15.26 6.55 17.16
C GLN A 68 14.26 5.43 17.51
N LYS A 69 12.97 5.63 17.24
CA LYS A 69 11.92 4.64 17.52
C LYS A 69 12.11 3.37 16.68
N ILE A 70 12.55 3.51 15.43
CA ILE A 70 12.89 2.38 14.55
C ILE A 70 14.04 1.55 15.15
N LYS A 71 15.11 2.21 15.62
CA LYS A 71 16.23 1.54 16.29
C LYS A 71 15.81 0.80 17.57
N GLU A 72 14.97 1.41 18.37
CA GLU A 72 14.47 0.80 19.61
C GLU A 72 13.61 -0.43 19.34
N ALA A 73 12.67 -0.34 18.39
CA ALA A 73 11.81 -1.45 17.99
C ALA A 73 12.64 -2.62 17.44
N TYR A 74 13.60 -2.35 16.55
CA TYR A 74 14.52 -3.35 16.03
C TYR A 74 15.31 -4.06 17.15
N ARG A 75 15.90 -3.30 18.09
CA ARG A 75 16.64 -3.88 19.22
C ARG A 75 15.76 -4.77 20.10
N LYS A 76 14.50 -4.38 20.32
CA LYS A 76 13.54 -5.15 21.12
C LYS A 76 13.21 -6.49 20.45
N LEU A 77 12.91 -6.47 19.15
CA LEU A 77 12.57 -7.67 18.39
C LEU A 77 13.79 -8.58 18.20
N GLN A 78 14.96 -8.02 17.92
CA GLN A 78 16.19 -8.81 17.75
C GLN A 78 16.57 -9.58 19.01
N LYS A 79 16.36 -9.01 20.20
CA LYS A 79 16.57 -9.71 21.46
C LYS A 79 15.61 -10.89 21.68
N GLN A 80 14.41 -10.84 21.10
CA GLN A 80 13.42 -11.92 21.24
C GLN A 80 13.66 -13.04 20.23
N TYR A 81 14.08 -12.69 19.01
CA TYR A 81 14.21 -13.62 17.89
C TYR A 81 15.66 -13.97 17.53
N HIS A 82 16.63 -13.59 18.37
CA HIS A 82 18.03 -13.95 18.15
C HIS A 82 18.19 -15.48 18.00
N PRO A 83 18.98 -15.99 17.05
CA PRO A 83 19.17 -17.43 16.86
C PRO A 83 19.66 -18.13 18.14
N ASP A 84 20.42 -17.44 19.00
CA ASP A 84 20.89 -18.00 20.26
C ASP A 84 19.76 -18.24 21.29
N ILE A 85 18.63 -17.53 21.17
CA ILE A 85 17.50 -17.61 22.11
C ILE A 85 16.34 -18.42 21.52
N ALA A 86 15.98 -18.13 20.26
CA ALA A 86 14.83 -18.73 19.58
C ALA A 86 15.20 -19.91 18.66
N GLY A 87 16.49 -20.24 18.55
CA GLY A 87 17.00 -21.33 17.70
C GLY A 87 16.76 -21.10 16.21
N HIS A 88 16.72 -22.19 15.44
CA HIS A 88 16.60 -22.16 13.98
C HIS A 88 15.34 -21.46 13.46
N LYS A 89 14.23 -21.48 14.23
CA LYS A 89 12.99 -20.78 13.86
C LYS A 89 13.12 -19.26 13.97
N GLY A 90 13.95 -18.76 14.90
CA GLY A 90 14.24 -17.34 15.05
C GLY A 90 15.15 -16.79 13.96
N HIS A 91 16.03 -17.62 13.41
CA HIS A 91 17.00 -17.20 12.39
C HIS A 91 16.35 -16.56 11.16
N GLU A 92 15.27 -17.17 10.62
CA GLU A 92 14.56 -16.61 9.46
C GLU A 92 13.92 -15.26 9.77
N TYR A 93 13.34 -15.10 10.97
CA TYR A 93 12.71 -13.85 11.38
C TYR A 93 13.75 -12.75 11.62
N ALA A 94 14.88 -13.09 12.24
CA ALA A 94 16.00 -12.18 12.45
C ALA A 94 16.59 -11.66 11.13
N LEU A 95 16.67 -12.51 10.09
CA LEU A 95 17.08 -12.07 8.76
C LEU A 95 16.12 -11.02 8.17
N MET A 96 14.81 -11.23 8.31
CA MET A 96 13.81 -10.26 7.85
C MET A 96 13.88 -8.93 8.63
N LEU A 97 14.14 -8.99 9.95
CA LEU A 97 14.32 -7.80 10.78
C LEU A 97 15.55 -6.99 10.35
N ASN A 98 16.66 -7.66 10.01
CA ASN A 98 17.88 -7.01 9.53
C ASN A 98 17.65 -6.31 8.19
N GLU A 99 16.94 -6.96 7.26
CA GLU A 99 16.57 -6.38 5.97
C GLU A 99 15.71 -5.12 6.15
N ALA A 100 14.66 -5.22 6.98
CA ALA A 100 13.79 -4.09 7.29
C ALA A 100 14.56 -2.92 7.92
N TYR A 101 15.46 -3.20 8.87
CA TYR A 101 16.27 -2.18 9.52
C TYR A 101 17.19 -1.47 8.52
N ASN A 102 17.86 -2.21 7.62
CA ASN A 102 18.78 -1.63 6.64
C ASN A 102 18.06 -0.69 5.66
N VAL A 103 16.87 -1.09 5.20
CA VAL A 103 16.06 -0.29 4.28
C VAL A 103 15.53 0.98 4.97
N LEU A 104 14.99 0.85 6.19
CA LEU A 104 14.35 1.97 6.89
C LEU A 104 15.34 2.94 7.56
N MET A 105 16.57 2.51 7.81
CA MET A 105 17.60 3.35 8.44
C MET A 105 18.34 4.25 7.43
N THR A 106 18.34 3.88 6.16
CA THR A 106 19.01 4.62 5.08
C THR A 106 17.98 5.49 4.35
N ASP A 107 18.13 6.81 4.37
CA ASP A 107 17.12 7.73 3.83
C ASP A 107 16.78 7.48 2.35
N ASP A 108 17.78 7.20 1.51
CA ASP A 108 17.58 6.87 0.09
C ASP A 108 16.79 5.58 -0.12
N LEU A 109 17.07 4.54 0.68
CA LEU A 109 16.39 3.25 0.58
C LEU A 109 14.99 3.34 1.18
N ARG A 110 14.82 4.08 2.27
CA ARG A 110 13.52 4.36 2.88
C ARG A 110 12.62 5.07 1.89
N THR A 111 13.11 6.11 1.23
CA THR A 111 12.35 6.85 0.21
C THR A 111 11.92 5.96 -0.95
N LYS A 112 12.83 5.11 -1.46
CA LYS A 112 12.51 4.14 -2.52
C LYS A 112 11.50 3.09 -2.06
N TYR A 113 11.63 2.63 -0.82
CA TYR A 113 10.70 1.68 -0.23
C TYR A 113 9.31 2.28 -0.01
N ASP A 114 9.26 3.50 0.53
CA ASP A 114 8.04 4.28 0.74
C ASP A 114 7.30 4.51 -0.59
N ALA A 115 8.03 4.89 -1.65
CA ALA A 115 7.48 4.95 -3.00
C ALA A 115 6.97 3.57 -3.49
N SER A 116 7.69 2.48 -3.18
CA SER A 116 7.29 1.12 -3.59
C SER A 116 6.03 0.59 -2.90
N ILE A 117 5.71 1.10 -1.70
CA ILE A 117 4.48 0.75 -0.98
C ILE A 117 3.33 1.73 -1.28
N GLY A 118 3.57 2.75 -2.12
CA GLY A 118 2.58 3.77 -2.45
C GLY A 118 2.39 4.81 -1.34
N LEU A 119 3.33 4.91 -0.40
CA LEU A 119 3.34 5.98 0.58
C LEU A 119 3.99 7.21 -0.05
N MET A 120 3.17 8.20 -0.36
CA MET A 120 3.64 9.53 -0.77
C MET A 120 3.55 10.46 0.42
N THR A 121 4.70 10.94 0.91
CA THR A 121 4.70 12.07 1.83
C THR A 121 4.54 13.34 1.01
N VAL A 122 3.35 13.96 1.06
CA VAL A 122 3.10 15.23 0.40
C VAL A 122 3.33 16.34 1.42
N GLN A 123 4.24 17.26 1.09
CA GLN A 123 4.47 18.44 1.89
C GLN A 123 3.39 19.49 1.55
N ILE A 124 2.36 19.60 2.40
CA ILE A 124 1.33 20.63 2.27
C ILE A 124 1.74 21.84 3.10
N GLY A 125 2.59 22.69 2.52
CA GLY A 125 3.05 23.94 3.13
C GLY A 125 4.39 23.85 3.88
N LYS A 126 4.75 24.90 4.62
CA LYS A 126 6.11 25.07 5.13
C LYS A 126 6.53 24.04 6.20
N ASN A 127 5.60 23.54 7.03
CA ASN A 127 5.90 22.63 8.16
C ASN A 127 4.92 21.44 8.31
N ASN A 128 4.03 21.17 7.35
CA ASN A 128 3.05 20.08 7.47
C ASN A 128 3.33 19.01 6.42
N TYR A 129 3.81 17.86 6.90
CA TYR A 129 3.93 16.63 6.13
C TYR A 129 2.65 15.83 6.34
N VAL A 130 1.88 15.60 5.28
CA VAL A 130 0.83 14.59 5.32
C VAL A 130 1.38 13.34 4.66
N ASN A 131 1.39 12.24 5.43
CA ASN A 131 1.45 10.94 4.81
C ASN A 131 0.13 10.73 4.11
N VAL A 132 0.18 10.85 2.79
CA VAL A 132 -0.88 10.33 1.94
C VAL A 132 -0.64 8.83 1.89
N MET A 133 -1.06 8.15 2.97
CA MET A 133 -1.25 6.72 2.91
C MET A 133 -2.41 6.52 1.94
N GLY A 134 -2.08 6.02 0.74
CA GLY A 134 -3.10 5.58 -0.19
C GLY A 134 -4.06 4.64 0.55
N SER A 135 -5.36 4.88 0.41
CA SER A 135 -6.39 4.08 1.08
C SER A 135 -6.34 2.61 0.66
N SER A 136 -5.78 2.32 -0.52
CA SER A 136 -5.73 0.97 -1.06
C SER A 136 -4.45 0.21 -0.69
N SER A 137 -4.62 -0.99 -0.13
CA SER A 137 -3.52 -1.91 0.15
C SER A 137 -3.06 -2.62 -1.12
N TRP A 138 -1.77 -2.89 -1.28
CA TRP A 138 -1.25 -3.60 -2.45
C TRP A 138 -1.07 -5.09 -2.18
N LYS A 139 -1.55 -5.94 -3.10
CA LYS A 139 -1.24 -7.38 -3.11
C LYS A 139 -0.53 -7.76 -4.41
N GLY A 140 0.44 -8.66 -4.29
CA GLY A 140 1.13 -9.26 -5.44
C GLY A 140 2.47 -8.61 -5.79
N PRO A 141 3.02 -8.93 -6.98
CA PRO A 141 4.29 -8.39 -7.44
C PRO A 141 4.19 -6.88 -7.72
N LEU A 142 5.33 -6.20 -7.78
CA LEU A 142 5.41 -4.78 -8.10
C LEU A 142 4.85 -4.56 -9.53
N ARG A 143 3.72 -3.84 -9.64
CA ARG A 143 3.12 -3.46 -10.93
C ARG A 143 3.22 -1.94 -11.13
N PRO A 144 3.44 -1.47 -12.37
CA PRO A 144 3.56 -0.04 -12.67
C PRO A 144 2.19 0.67 -12.64
N GLN A 145 1.13 -0.04 -13.02
CA GLN A 145 -0.23 0.47 -13.06
C GLN A 145 -1.01 0.10 -11.79
N ALA A 146 -2.02 0.89 -11.51
CA ALA A 146 -2.94 0.77 -10.39
C ALA A 146 -4.37 1.01 -10.86
N LEU A 147 -5.33 0.53 -10.08
CA LEU A 147 -6.75 0.80 -10.29
C LEU A 147 -7.18 2.00 -9.45
N PHE A 148 -7.91 2.91 -10.07
CA PHE A 148 -8.53 4.05 -9.42
C PHE A 148 -10.01 4.11 -9.82
N VAL A 149 -10.89 4.36 -8.85
CA VAL A 149 -12.33 4.57 -9.11
C VAL A 149 -12.65 6.02 -8.86
N ASP A 150 -13.21 6.70 -9.87
CA ASP A 150 -13.71 8.05 -9.74
C ASP A 150 -15.07 8.04 -9.02
N GLU A 151 -15.03 8.31 -7.71
CA GLU A 151 -16.22 8.45 -6.85
C GLU A 151 -17.18 9.55 -7.31
N ASN A 152 -16.73 10.56 -8.08
CA ASN A 152 -17.60 11.61 -8.58
C ASN A 152 -18.45 11.12 -9.78
N ALA A 153 -17.90 10.21 -10.59
CA ALA A 153 -18.58 9.64 -11.75
C ALA A 153 -19.32 8.33 -11.43
N CYS A 154 -18.93 7.64 -10.35
CA CYS A 154 -19.51 6.37 -9.96
C CYS A 154 -20.97 6.51 -9.51
N ILE A 155 -21.88 5.81 -10.19
CA ILE A 155 -23.31 5.75 -9.84
C ILE A 155 -23.67 4.58 -8.90
N GLY A 156 -22.68 3.81 -8.45
CA GLY A 156 -22.94 2.70 -7.53
C GLY A 156 -23.61 1.47 -8.12
N CYS A 157 -23.40 1.16 -9.42
CA CYS A 157 -24.01 0.02 -10.11
C CYS A 157 -23.63 -1.37 -9.55
N ARG A 158 -22.59 -1.45 -8.71
CA ARG A 158 -22.09 -2.66 -8.01
C ARG A 158 -21.46 -3.75 -8.89
N GLU A 159 -21.44 -3.62 -10.21
CA GLU A 159 -20.91 -4.64 -11.13
C GLU A 159 -19.45 -5.04 -10.82
N CYS A 160 -18.60 -4.05 -10.53
CA CYS A 160 -17.21 -4.30 -10.15
C CYS A 160 -17.05 -5.10 -8.85
N VAL A 161 -17.95 -4.89 -7.88
CA VAL A 161 -17.95 -5.63 -6.61
C VAL A 161 -18.48 -7.06 -6.82
N HIS A 162 -19.41 -7.25 -7.75
CA HIS A 162 -19.94 -8.58 -8.10
C HIS A 162 -18.88 -9.48 -8.74
N HIS A 163 -18.03 -8.93 -9.61
CA HIS A 163 -16.96 -9.69 -10.27
C HIS A 163 -15.68 -9.82 -9.44
N ALA A 164 -15.26 -8.75 -8.75
CA ALA A 164 -13.98 -8.67 -8.03
C ALA A 164 -14.14 -8.05 -6.63
N SER A 165 -14.81 -8.79 -5.74
CA SER A 165 -15.13 -8.35 -4.36
C SER A 165 -13.92 -8.25 -3.41
N ASN A 166 -12.77 -8.85 -3.73
CA ASN A 166 -11.56 -8.65 -2.92
C ASN A 166 -10.83 -7.36 -3.30
N THR A 167 -11.02 -6.89 -4.53
CA THR A 167 -10.39 -5.69 -5.09
C THR A 167 -11.24 -4.44 -4.82
N PHE A 168 -12.53 -4.51 -5.17
CA PHE A 168 -13.47 -3.39 -5.06
C PHE A 168 -14.40 -3.55 -3.86
N ILE A 169 -14.72 -2.43 -3.24
CA ILE A 169 -15.72 -2.31 -2.17
C ILE A 169 -16.72 -1.23 -2.54
N LEU A 170 -17.99 -1.42 -2.20
CA LEU A 170 -18.98 -0.36 -2.26
C LEU A 170 -19.05 0.32 -0.90
N ASP A 171 -18.90 1.64 -0.89
CA ASP A 171 -19.21 2.43 0.30
C ASP A 171 -20.71 2.74 0.31
N GLU A 172 -21.43 2.10 1.24
CA GLU A 172 -22.87 2.27 1.37
C GLU A 172 -23.26 3.69 1.78
N SER A 173 -22.37 4.44 2.46
CA SER A 173 -22.66 5.80 2.92
C SER A 173 -22.69 6.82 1.77
N MET A 174 -21.84 6.62 0.76
CA MET A 174 -21.75 7.49 -0.41
C MET A 174 -22.42 6.90 -1.65
N GLY A 175 -22.72 5.59 -1.64
CA GLY A 175 -23.23 4.88 -2.81
C GLY A 175 -22.19 4.71 -3.93
N CYS A 176 -20.91 4.95 -3.66
CA CYS A 176 -19.84 4.88 -4.65
C CYS A 176 -18.94 3.66 -4.43
N ALA A 177 -18.42 3.09 -5.52
CA ALA A 177 -17.40 2.05 -5.43
C ALA A 177 -16.02 2.67 -5.15
N ARG A 178 -15.18 1.93 -4.42
CA ARG A 178 -13.78 2.28 -4.14
C ARG A 178 -12.89 1.05 -4.30
N VAL A 179 -11.59 1.28 -4.49
CA VAL A 179 -10.59 0.19 -4.48
C VAL A 179 -10.09 0.02 -3.06
N LYS A 180 -10.25 -1.18 -2.50
CA LYS A 180 -9.74 -1.52 -1.16
C LYS A 180 -8.35 -2.14 -1.26
N THR A 181 -8.18 -3.06 -2.21
CA THR A 181 -6.94 -3.80 -2.36
C THR A 181 -6.58 -3.89 -3.82
N GLN A 182 -5.44 -3.30 -4.19
CA GLN A 182 -4.91 -3.38 -5.55
C GLN A 182 -4.56 -4.84 -5.86
N TYR A 183 -5.11 -5.37 -6.95
CA TYR A 183 -4.91 -6.74 -7.43
C TYR A 183 -5.23 -7.81 -6.37
N GLY A 184 -6.39 -7.66 -5.70
CA GLY A 184 -6.88 -8.64 -4.74
C GLY A 184 -7.45 -9.92 -5.37
N ASP A 185 -7.95 -9.80 -6.60
CA ASP A 185 -8.53 -10.89 -7.41
C ASP A 185 -7.67 -11.21 -8.64
N ASP A 186 -8.07 -12.25 -9.38
CA ASP A 186 -7.44 -12.62 -10.64
C ASP A 186 -7.55 -11.48 -11.67
N ASP A 187 -6.47 -11.26 -12.44
CA ASP A 187 -6.39 -10.19 -13.45
C ASP A 187 -7.58 -10.21 -14.43
N GLN A 188 -8.06 -11.41 -14.80
CA GLN A 188 -9.24 -11.57 -15.67
C GLN A 188 -10.54 -11.04 -15.05
N LYS A 189 -10.76 -11.25 -13.75
CA LYS A 189 -11.95 -10.73 -13.06
C LYS A 189 -11.90 -9.22 -12.95
N ILE A 190 -10.71 -8.68 -12.74
CA ILE A 190 -10.48 -7.24 -12.69
C ILE A 190 -10.79 -6.62 -14.05
N GLU A 191 -10.29 -7.19 -15.14
CA GLU A 191 -10.54 -6.70 -16.50
C GLU A 191 -12.03 -6.70 -16.84
N VAL A 192 -12.74 -7.80 -16.56
CA VAL A 192 -14.21 -7.86 -16.71
C VAL A 192 -14.90 -6.80 -15.86
N SER A 193 -14.44 -6.55 -14.64
CA SER A 193 -15.00 -5.51 -13.76
C SER A 193 -14.85 -4.10 -14.34
N VAL A 194 -13.72 -3.82 -15.00
CA VAL A 194 -13.45 -2.53 -15.66
C VAL A 194 -14.35 -2.37 -16.87
N GLU A 195 -14.46 -3.39 -17.71
CA GLU A 195 -15.26 -3.37 -18.94
C GLU A 195 -16.76 -3.34 -18.69
N SER A 196 -17.21 -3.94 -17.59
CA SER A 196 -18.65 -4.01 -17.25
C SER A 196 -19.19 -2.71 -16.64
N CYS A 197 -18.36 -1.67 -16.49
CA CYS A 197 -18.77 -0.40 -15.89
C CYS A 197 -19.61 0.45 -16.87
N PRO A 198 -20.89 0.75 -16.59
CA PRO A 198 -21.76 1.48 -17.53
C PRO A 198 -21.36 2.95 -17.73
N VAL A 199 -20.65 3.53 -16.74
CA VAL A 199 -20.24 4.94 -16.74
C VAL A 199 -18.73 5.11 -16.91
N ASN A 200 -17.97 4.02 -17.09
CA ASN A 200 -16.51 4.01 -17.18
C ASN A 200 -15.80 4.77 -16.04
N CYS A 201 -16.27 4.61 -14.80
CA CYS A 201 -15.69 5.30 -13.64
C CYS A 201 -14.43 4.63 -13.09
N ILE A 202 -13.93 3.56 -13.73
CA ILE A 202 -12.74 2.81 -13.28
C ILE A 202 -11.61 3.08 -14.27
N HIS A 203 -10.46 3.53 -13.76
CA HIS A 203 -9.33 3.96 -14.56
C HIS A 203 -8.05 3.24 -14.15
N TRP A 204 -7.24 2.90 -15.15
CA TRP A 204 -5.86 2.48 -14.96
C TRP A 204 -4.98 3.72 -14.83
N VAL A 205 -4.23 3.82 -13.73
CA VAL A 205 -3.39 4.97 -13.39
C VAL A 205 -2.00 4.50 -13.04
N ASP A 206 -0.99 5.34 -13.27
CA ASP A 206 0.36 5.07 -12.76
C ASP A 206 0.36 5.01 -11.22
N ARG A 207 1.11 4.05 -10.69
CA ARG A 207 1.23 3.82 -9.24
C ARG A 207 1.65 5.06 -8.45
N GLU A 208 2.48 5.90 -9.04
CA GLU A 208 2.97 7.14 -8.41
C GLU A 208 1.84 8.18 -8.26
N GLU A 209 0.91 8.23 -9.20
CA GLU A 209 -0.20 9.18 -9.20
C GLU A 209 -1.38 8.71 -8.34
N LEU A 210 -1.51 7.41 -8.09
CA LEU A 210 -2.62 6.83 -7.33
C LEU A 210 -2.79 7.50 -5.96
N ALA A 211 -1.71 7.65 -5.19
CA ALA A 211 -1.79 8.25 -3.86
C ALA A 211 -2.34 9.68 -3.92
N LEU A 212 -1.92 10.46 -4.91
CA LEU A 212 -2.41 11.84 -5.10
C LEU A 212 -3.91 11.86 -5.47
N LEU A 213 -4.35 10.94 -6.32
CA LEU A 213 -5.77 10.85 -6.70
C LEU A 213 -6.64 10.44 -5.51
N GLU A 214 -6.23 9.44 -4.74
CA GLU A 214 -6.94 9.00 -3.53
C GLU A 214 -7.00 10.11 -2.47
N PHE A 215 -5.97 10.95 -2.37
CA PHE A 215 -6.00 12.12 -1.49
C PHE A 215 -6.99 13.20 -1.95
N LEU A 216 -7.00 13.50 -3.25
CA LEU A 216 -7.82 14.57 -3.82
C LEU A 216 -9.31 14.21 -3.86
N ILE A 217 -9.65 12.93 -3.91
CA ILE A 217 -11.05 12.48 -3.91
C ILE A 217 -11.68 12.47 -2.52
N GLN A 218 -10.86 12.40 -1.45
CA GLN A 218 -11.34 12.52 -0.08
C GLN A 218 -11.99 13.89 0.15
N PRO A 219 -13.14 13.95 0.84
CA PRO A 219 -13.81 15.21 1.12
C PRO A 219 -12.90 16.09 2.01
N GLN A 220 -12.46 17.23 1.47
CA GLN A 220 -11.66 18.20 2.20
C GLN A 220 -12.58 19.24 2.86
N LEU A 221 -12.29 19.55 4.13
CA LEU A 221 -13.08 20.49 4.92
C LEU A 221 -12.78 21.91 4.44
N LYS A 222 -13.76 22.62 3.86
CA LYS A 222 -13.55 23.97 3.34
C LYS A 222 -13.42 24.94 4.51
N GLN A 223 -12.26 25.60 4.65
CA GLN A 223 -12.12 26.77 5.51
C GLN A 223 -12.77 27.97 4.82
N GLY A 224 -14.08 28.15 5.02
CA GLY A 224 -14.76 29.37 4.61
C GLY A 224 -14.76 30.41 5.73
N TYR A 225 -14.28 31.61 5.41
CA TYR A 225 -14.42 32.78 6.26
C TYR A 225 -15.79 33.42 5.95
N GLY A 226 -16.77 33.30 6.85
CA GLY A 226 -18.08 33.96 6.71
C GLY A 226 -19.27 33.15 7.20
N LEU A 227 -20.42 33.82 7.38
CA LEU A 227 -21.64 33.29 8.00
C LEU A 227 -22.35 32.17 7.20
N PHE A 228 -21.90 31.90 5.97
CA PHE A 228 -22.43 30.86 5.06
C PHE A 228 -21.36 29.86 4.57
N GLY A 229 -20.19 29.82 5.22
CA GLY A 229 -18.97 29.26 4.62
C GLY A 229 -18.57 27.84 5.00
N GLN A 230 -19.44 27.00 5.57
CA GLN A 230 -19.07 25.61 5.89
C GLN A 230 -19.66 24.67 4.86
N GLY A 231 -18.81 24.09 4.02
CA GLY A 231 -19.19 23.12 3.00
C GLY A 231 -18.04 22.18 2.68
N TRP A 232 -18.35 21.07 2.04
CA TRP A 232 -17.35 20.15 1.50
C TRP A 232 -17.17 20.49 0.02
N GLU A 233 -15.93 20.69 -0.42
CA GLU A 233 -15.63 20.96 -1.82
C GLU A 233 -14.69 19.89 -2.35
N ARG A 234 -15.13 19.19 -3.40
CA ARG A 234 -14.30 18.26 -4.17
C ARG A 234 -13.97 18.89 -5.52
N PRO A 235 -12.76 18.67 -6.06
CA PRO A 235 -12.45 19.08 -7.42
C PRO A 235 -13.38 18.37 -8.41
N ALA A 236 -13.87 19.11 -9.41
CA ALA A 236 -14.77 18.55 -10.43
C ALA A 236 -14.12 17.43 -11.26
N ASN A 237 -12.82 17.56 -11.53
CA ASN A 237 -12.00 16.56 -12.23
C ASN A 237 -10.75 16.25 -11.41
N VAL A 238 -10.73 15.08 -10.77
CA VAL A 238 -9.64 14.66 -9.87
C VAL A 238 -8.30 14.58 -10.60
N PHE A 239 -8.31 14.10 -11.85
CA PHE A 239 -7.11 14.00 -12.69
C PHE A 239 -6.47 15.35 -13.03
N MET A 240 -7.28 16.38 -13.30
CA MET A 240 -6.76 17.73 -13.57
C MET A 240 -6.17 18.36 -12.31
N ALA A 241 -6.82 18.13 -11.17
CA ALA A 241 -6.30 18.57 -9.88
C ALA A 241 -4.95 17.89 -9.55
N ALA A 242 -4.83 16.57 -9.78
CA ALA A 242 -3.60 15.82 -9.57
C ALA A 242 -2.44 16.33 -10.44
N LYS A 243 -2.69 16.56 -11.74
CA LYS A 243 -1.67 17.14 -12.65
C LYS A 243 -1.23 18.54 -12.22
N THR A 244 -2.15 19.35 -11.71
CA THR A 244 -1.84 20.70 -11.22
C THR A 244 -0.97 20.62 -9.97
N LEU A 245 -1.33 19.75 -9.03
CA LEU A 245 -0.61 19.57 -7.78
C LEU A 245 0.78 18.96 -8.00
N SER A 246 0.91 17.94 -8.85
CA SER A 246 2.21 17.34 -9.17
C SER A 246 3.15 18.35 -9.83
N LYS A 247 2.63 19.21 -10.72
CA LYS A 247 3.38 20.32 -11.31
C LYS A 247 3.85 21.32 -10.24
N GLN A 248 2.98 21.68 -9.29
CA GLN A 248 3.34 22.57 -8.17
C GLN A 248 4.43 21.97 -7.28
N LEU A 249 4.34 20.67 -6.96
CA LEU A 249 5.35 19.99 -6.15
C LEU A 249 6.72 19.97 -6.84
N ARG A 250 6.77 19.71 -8.16
CA ARG A 250 8.02 19.76 -8.93
C ARG A 250 8.63 21.17 -8.92
N GLN A 251 7.81 22.19 -9.13
CA GLN A 251 8.26 23.59 -9.07
C GLN A 251 8.78 23.98 -7.69
N GLN A 252 8.15 23.51 -6.61
CA GLN A 252 8.63 23.73 -5.25
C GLN A 252 9.95 23.00 -4.99
N ALA A 253 10.09 21.76 -5.45
CA ALA A 253 11.34 21.00 -5.32
C ALA A 253 12.50 21.68 -6.07
N GLU A 254 12.24 22.17 -7.29
CA GLU A 254 13.22 22.94 -8.09
C GLU A 254 13.57 24.27 -7.42
N HIS A 255 12.57 24.99 -6.90
CA HIS A 255 12.81 26.24 -6.18
C HIS A 255 13.61 26.00 -4.89
N ASN A 256 13.29 24.95 -4.13
CA ASN A 256 14.05 24.57 -2.94
C ASN A 256 15.46 24.12 -3.29
N HIS A 257 15.65 23.33 -4.35
CA HIS A 257 16.97 22.91 -4.82
C HIS A 257 17.81 24.12 -5.25
N ASN A 258 17.22 25.06 -5.98
CA ASN A 258 17.88 26.31 -6.34
C ASN A 258 18.19 27.15 -5.11
N ASN A 259 17.26 27.31 -4.17
CA ASN A 259 17.49 28.06 -2.94
C ASN A 259 18.59 27.42 -2.09
N VAL A 260 18.59 26.10 -1.92
CA VAL A 260 19.70 25.36 -1.25
C VAL A 260 21.02 25.61 -1.97
N ARG A 261 21.05 25.48 -3.30
CA ARG A 261 22.24 25.80 -4.11
C ARG A 261 22.68 27.26 -3.98
N THR A 262 21.75 28.19 -3.77
CA THR A 262 22.07 29.62 -3.59
C THR A 262 22.53 29.91 -2.16
N THR A 263 22.01 29.20 -1.16
CA THR A 263 22.47 29.29 0.25
C THR A 263 23.78 28.55 0.50
N VAL A 264 24.17 27.63 -0.39
CA VAL A 264 25.56 27.23 -0.57
C VAL A 264 26.21 28.30 -1.45
N GLU A 265 26.28 29.53 -0.93
CA GLU A 265 27.29 30.47 -1.41
C GLU A 265 28.63 29.75 -1.27
N GLU A 266 29.40 29.63 -2.35
CA GLU A 266 30.77 29.14 -2.29
C GLU A 266 31.46 29.87 -1.15
N GLU A 267 31.75 29.16 -0.04
CA GLU A 267 32.41 29.75 1.10
C GLU A 267 33.67 30.44 0.56
N THR A 268 33.83 31.73 0.83
CA THR A 268 35.09 32.38 0.47
C THR A 268 36.22 31.58 1.13
N PRO A 269 37.38 31.41 0.49
CA PRO A 269 38.46 30.58 1.03
C PRO A 269 38.87 31.00 2.45
N ALA A 270 38.73 32.29 2.78
CA ALA A 270 38.94 32.83 4.12
C ALA A 270 37.89 32.36 5.16
N GLN A 271 36.61 32.21 4.77
CA GLN A 271 35.56 31.68 5.64
C GLN A 271 35.73 30.17 5.91
N ALA A 272 36.17 29.41 4.90
CA ALA A 272 36.49 27.99 5.05
C ALA A 272 37.69 27.77 5.99
N GLU A 273 38.76 28.58 5.86
CA GLU A 273 39.92 28.54 6.75
C GLU A 273 39.54 28.95 8.18
N ALA A 274 38.71 29.99 8.35
CA ALA A 274 38.22 30.41 9.66
C ALA A 274 37.40 29.31 10.34
N ARG A 275 36.55 28.58 9.60
CA ARG A 275 35.81 27.42 10.12
C ARG A 275 36.73 26.26 10.51
N ALA A 276 37.72 25.95 9.68
CA ALA A 276 38.70 24.90 9.97
C ALA A 276 39.48 25.22 11.27
N ASN A 277 39.97 26.46 11.41
CA ASN A 277 40.66 26.92 12.61
C ASN A 277 39.75 26.91 13.85
N ALA A 278 38.49 27.35 13.72
CA ALA A 278 37.51 27.26 14.79
C ALA A 278 37.24 25.81 15.23
N SER A 279 37.13 24.88 14.27
CA SER A 279 36.92 23.46 14.57
C SER A 279 38.10 22.83 15.30
N LEU A 280 39.35 23.19 14.93
CA LEU A 280 40.55 22.73 15.62
C LEU A 280 40.65 23.30 17.03
N LYS A 281 40.27 24.58 17.22
CA LYS A 281 40.23 25.21 18.53
C LYS A 281 39.24 24.52 19.47
N ILE A 282 38.02 24.23 19.01
CA ILE A 282 37.03 23.48 19.80
C ILE A 282 37.58 22.08 20.15
N LYS A 283 38.25 21.42 19.20
CA LYS A 283 38.84 20.10 19.43
C LYS A 283 39.97 20.15 20.45
N MET A 284 40.83 21.16 20.40
CA MET A 284 41.91 21.39 21.36
C MET A 284 41.39 21.79 22.75
N GLU A 285 40.38 22.65 22.83
CA GLU A 285 39.73 23.01 24.10
C GLU A 285 39.03 21.80 24.74
N SER A 286 38.40 20.95 23.93
CA SER A 286 37.84 19.68 24.38
C SER A 286 38.93 18.73 24.87
N PHE A 287 40.04 18.62 24.14
CA PHE A 287 41.19 17.80 24.53
C PHE A 287 41.86 18.31 25.82
N SER A 288 41.99 19.63 25.98
CA SER A 288 42.52 20.26 27.18
C SER A 288 41.65 19.95 28.38
N LYS A 289 40.32 20.10 28.26
CA LYS A 289 39.37 19.76 29.34
C LYS A 289 39.44 18.28 29.73
N ILE A 290 39.64 17.38 28.76
CA ILE A 290 39.82 15.95 29.02
C ILE A 290 41.15 15.70 29.76
N TRP A 291 42.22 16.38 29.35
CA TRP A 291 43.55 16.23 29.96
C TRP A 291 43.62 16.81 31.38
N ASP A 292 43.02 17.96 31.62
CA ASP A 292 42.90 18.56 32.96
C ASP A 292 42.03 17.70 33.90
N SER A 293 40.97 17.08 33.36
CA SER A 293 40.13 16.13 34.11
C SER A 293 40.88 14.83 34.47
N LEU A 294 41.75 14.33 33.60
CA LEU A 294 42.60 13.16 33.87
C LEU A 294 43.68 13.43 34.93
N ASN A 295 44.29 14.60 34.91
CA ASN A 295 45.29 14.98 35.91
C ASN A 295 44.67 15.28 37.29
N GLY A 296 43.41 15.69 37.36
CA GLY A 296 42.66 15.84 38.62
C GLY A 296 42.21 14.52 39.27
N ILE A 297 42.33 13.38 38.57
CA ILE A 297 41.96 12.04 39.08
C ILE A 297 43.20 11.26 39.56
N PHE A 298 44.40 11.63 39.09
CA PHE A 298 45.67 10.98 39.42
C PHE A 298 46.60 11.80 40.33
N GLY A 299 46.14 12.95 40.86
CA GLY A 299 46.81 13.74 41.91
C GLY A 299 45.95 13.80 43.17
#